data_AF-A0A382A477-F1
#
_entry.id   AF-A0A382A477-F1
#
_cell.length_a   1.000
_cell.length_b   1.000
_cell.length_c   1.000
_cell.angle_alpha   90.00
_cell.angle_beta   90.00
_cell.angle_gamma   90.00
#
_symmetry.space_group_name_H-M   'P 1'
#
loop_
_entity.id
_entity.type
_entity.pdbx_description
1 polymer ?
#
loop_
_entity_poly.entity_id
_entity_poly.type
_entity_poly.pdbx_seq_one_letter_code
_entity_poly.pdbx_strand_id
1 'polypeptide(L)'
;MKKVFNFAGLVFAGLLLTGCASDKELRKLEVGYQAQLGEYATALKSGEITKAEHDKKVTQLNSRYGRRRAMMERDIYGSGIKSPGRR
;
A
#
# COMPACT_ATOMS: atom_id res chain seq x y z
N MET A 1 2.15 -47.00 3.52
CA MET A 1 1.70 -45.69 3.01
C MET A 1 2.81 -44.68 3.23
N LYS A 2 3.48 -44.20 2.18
CA LYS A 2 4.59 -43.24 2.27
C LYS A 2 3.99 -41.84 2.44
N LYS A 3 4.20 -41.21 3.62
CA LYS A 3 3.81 -39.83 3.88
C LYS A 3 4.70 -38.90 3.05
N VAL A 4 4.22 -38.47 1.90
CA VAL A 4 4.76 -37.31 1.17
C VAL A 4 4.46 -36.08 2.03
N PHE A 5 5.43 -35.71 2.88
CA PHE A 5 5.42 -34.43 3.57
C PHE A 5 5.48 -33.33 2.52
N ASN A 6 4.34 -32.66 2.29
CA ASN A 6 4.19 -31.57 1.33
C ASN A 6 4.98 -30.34 1.81
N PHE A 7 6.27 -30.31 1.45
CA PHE A 7 7.20 -29.21 1.71
C PHE A 7 6.69 -27.88 1.14
N ALA A 8 5.85 -27.93 0.10
CA ALA A 8 5.22 -26.76 -0.52
C ALA A 8 4.32 -25.95 0.43
N GLY A 9 3.62 -26.61 1.36
CA GLY A 9 2.77 -25.91 2.34
C GLY A 9 3.59 -25.15 3.40
N LEU A 10 4.77 -25.67 3.74
CA LEU A 10 5.67 -25.07 4.73
C LEU A 10 6.36 -23.82 4.19
N VAL A 11 6.68 -23.79 2.89
CA VAL A 11 7.25 -22.60 2.22
C VAL A 11 6.21 -21.49 2.09
N PHE A 12 4.95 -21.83 1.80
CA PHE A 12 3.87 -20.83 1.68
C PHE A 12 3.50 -20.21 3.04
N ALA A 13 3.51 -21.01 4.11
CA ALA A 13 3.31 -20.51 5.47
C ALA A 13 4.49 -19.65 5.97
N GLY A 14 5.72 -19.98 5.58
CA GLY A 14 6.91 -19.18 5.91
C GLY A 14 6.91 -17.78 5.26
N LEU A 15 6.33 -17.65 4.06
CA LEU A 15 6.23 -16.36 3.35
C LEU A 15 5.14 -15.44 3.90
N LEU A 16 4.10 -16.00 4.55
CA LEU A 16 3.03 -15.22 5.18
C LEU A 16 3.44 -14.63 6.54
N LEU A 17 4.45 -15.20 7.20
CA LEU A 17 4.83 -14.84 8.58
C LEU A 17 5.92 -13.76 8.67
N THR A 18 6.59 -13.40 7.58
CA THR A 18 7.61 -12.33 7.57
C THR A 18 7.05 -10.92 7.39
N GLY A 19 5.72 -10.75 7.21
CA GLY A 19 5.11 -9.46 6.86
C GLY A 19 3.92 -8.97 7.70
N CYS A 20 3.49 -9.68 8.76
CA CYS A 20 2.21 -9.39 9.43
C CYS A 20 2.10 -7.99 10.08
N ALA A 21 3.21 -7.35 10.47
CA ALA A 21 3.19 -5.98 11.00
C ALA A 21 3.15 -4.94 9.87
N SER A 22 3.86 -5.21 8.79
CA SER A 22 4.06 -4.33 7.65
C SER A 22 2.85 -4.26 6.70
N ASP A 23 2.15 -5.39 6.54
CA ASP A 23 0.90 -5.48 5.77
C ASP A 23 -0.19 -4.57 6.35
N LYS A 24 -0.24 -4.44 7.68
CA LYS A 24 -1.27 -3.64 8.36
C LYS A 24 -1.14 -2.15 8.07
N GLU A 25 0.08 -1.61 7.99
CA GLU A 25 0.32 -0.19 7.69
C GLU A 25 0.05 0.14 6.21
N LEU A 26 0.49 -0.73 5.29
CA LEU A 26 0.17 -0.61 3.87
C LEU A 26 -1.33 -0.73 3.61
N ARG A 27 -2.01 -1.67 4.29
CA ARG A 27 -3.45 -1.84 4.18
C ARG A 27 -4.23 -0.65 4.74
N LYS A 28 -3.81 -0.07 5.86
CA LYS A 28 -4.41 1.19 6.36
C LYS A 28 -4.22 2.34 5.37
N LEU A 29 -3.04 2.44 4.74
CA LEU A 29 -2.76 3.43 3.70
C LEU A 29 -3.70 3.26 2.51
N GLU A 30 -3.90 2.03 2.05
CA GLU A 30 -4.82 1.68 0.95
C GLU A 30 -6.28 1.99 1.28
N VAL A 31 -6.75 1.61 2.49
CA VAL A 31 -8.11 1.90 2.94
C VAL A 31 -8.37 3.41 3.00
N GLY A 32 -7.44 4.18 3.57
CA GLY A 32 -7.58 5.64 3.62
C GLY A 32 -7.58 6.30 2.23
N TYR A 33 -6.77 5.77 1.31
CA TYR A 33 -6.75 6.22 -0.08
C TYR A 33 -8.08 5.93 -0.81
N GLN A 34 -8.63 4.72 -0.65
CA GLN A 34 -9.92 4.36 -1.23
C GLN A 34 -11.08 5.19 -0.65
N ALA A 35 -11.06 5.48 0.65
CA ALA A 35 -12.05 6.34 1.28
C ALA A 35 -12.06 7.75 0.66
N GLN A 36 -10.88 8.36 0.49
CA GLN A 36 -10.78 9.69 -0.13
C GLN A 36 -11.18 9.71 -1.61
N LEU A 37 -10.89 8.65 -2.37
CA LEU A 37 -11.42 8.52 -3.73
C LEU A 37 -12.96 8.44 -3.74
N GLY A 38 -13.54 7.72 -2.77
CA GLY A 38 -14.99 7.65 -2.58
C GLY A 38 -15.61 9.00 -2.25
N GLU A 39 -14.97 9.79 -1.39
CA GLU A 39 -15.38 11.16 -1.07
C GLU A 39 -15.37 12.06 -2.32
N TYR A 40 -14.30 12.02 -3.12
CA TYR A 40 -14.22 12.82 -4.36
C TYR A 40 -15.26 12.38 -5.39
N ALA A 41 -15.49 11.08 -5.53
CA ALA A 41 -16.53 10.57 -6.42
C ALA A 41 -17.94 10.99 -5.96
N THR A 42 -18.17 11.03 -4.65
CA THR A 42 -19.44 11.50 -4.06
C THR A 42 -19.62 12.99 -4.27
N ALA A 43 -18.59 13.79 -4.02
CA ALA A 43 -18.59 15.24 -4.29
C ALA A 43 -18.87 15.53 -5.77
N LEU A 44 -18.26 14.78 -6.70
CA LEU A 44 -18.52 14.91 -8.13
C LEU A 44 -19.98 14.55 -8.48
N LYS A 45 -20.50 13.44 -7.92
CA LYS A 45 -21.90 13.02 -8.14
C LYS A 45 -22.92 14.01 -7.57
N SER A 46 -22.60 14.63 -6.44
CA SER A 46 -23.45 15.65 -5.81
C SER A 46 -23.38 17.01 -6.53
N GLY A 47 -22.44 17.19 -7.45
CA GLY A 47 -22.19 18.46 -8.13
C GLY A 47 -21.43 19.50 -7.28
N GLU A 48 -20.97 19.12 -6.09
CA GLU A 48 -20.16 19.98 -5.21
C GLU A 48 -18.81 20.36 -5.83
N ILE A 49 -18.27 19.48 -6.69
CA ILE A 49 -17.05 19.75 -7.46
C ILE A 49 -17.26 19.46 -8.95
N THR A 50 -16.56 20.21 -9.78
CA THR A 50 -16.50 19.98 -11.22
C THR A 50 -15.61 18.77 -11.55
N LYS A 51 -15.76 18.22 -12.77
CA LYS A 51 -14.89 17.15 -13.27
C LYS A 51 -13.41 17.55 -13.26
N ALA A 52 -13.09 18.79 -13.63
CA ALA A 52 -11.72 19.29 -13.63
C ALA A 52 -11.11 19.33 -12.21
N GLU A 53 -11.91 19.73 -11.21
CA GLU A 53 -11.49 19.73 -9.81
C GLU A 53 -11.33 18.32 -9.26
N HIS A 54 -12.26 17.42 -9.59
CA HIS A 54 -12.14 16.00 -9.26
C HIS A 54 -10.83 15.42 -9.80
N ASP A 55 -10.56 15.58 -11.10
CA ASP A 55 -9.37 15.01 -11.75
C ASP A 55 -8.07 15.58 -11.16
N LYS A 56 -8.06 16.88 -10.83
CA LYS A 56 -6.95 17.52 -10.12
C LYS A 56 -6.76 16.94 -8.72
N LYS A 57 -7.84 16.77 -7.94
CA LYS A 57 -7.79 16.20 -6.58
C LYS A 57 -7.31 14.75 -6.60
N VAL A 58 -7.81 13.94 -7.54
CA VAL A 58 -7.37 12.55 -7.74
C VAL A 58 -5.90 12.48 -8.13
N THR A 59 -5.45 13.30 -9.08
CA THR A 59 -4.02 13.32 -9.50
C THR A 59 -3.08 13.66 -8.35
N GLN A 60 -3.45 14.65 -7.53
CA GLN A 60 -2.68 15.02 -6.34
C GLN A 60 -2.67 13.89 -5.30
N LEU A 61 -3.81 13.25 -5.08
CA LEU A 61 -3.95 12.13 -4.15
C LEU A 61 -3.10 10.93 -4.58
N ASN A 62 -3.16 10.54 -5.85
CA ASN A 62 -2.39 9.43 -6.41
C ASN A 62 -0.88 9.66 -6.24
N SER A 63 -0.44 10.89 -6.49
CA SER A 63 0.97 11.28 -6.30
C SER A 63 1.41 11.17 -4.83
N ARG A 64 0.54 11.56 -3.89
CA ARG A 64 0.81 11.43 -2.44
C ARG A 64 0.82 9.98 -2.00
N TYR A 65 -0.17 9.20 -2.44
CA TYR A 65 -0.29 7.78 -2.16
C TYR A 65 0.93 7.00 -2.67
N GLY A 66 1.32 7.18 -3.94
CA GLY A 66 2.47 6.50 -4.53
C GLY A 66 3.78 6.77 -3.79
N ARG A 67 4.04 8.04 -3.41
CA ARG A 67 5.23 8.39 -2.60
C ARG A 67 5.23 7.73 -1.23
N ARG A 68 4.08 7.75 -0.55
CA ARG A 68 3.93 7.20 0.80
C ARG A 68 4.01 5.67 0.80
N ARG A 69 3.42 5.02 -0.21
CA ARG A 69 3.52 3.58 -0.45
C ARG A 69 4.97 3.18 -0.73
N ALA A 70 5.66 3.85 -1.65
CA ALA A 70 7.07 3.56 -1.94
C ALA A 70 7.99 3.75 -0.73
N MET A 71 7.72 4.75 0.12
CA MET A 71 8.47 4.95 1.36
C MET A 71 8.23 3.81 2.36
N MET A 72 6.97 3.41 2.56
CA MET A 72 6.62 2.27 3.43
C MET A 72 7.19 0.97 2.88
N GLU A 73 7.03 0.68 1.59
CA GLU A 73 7.60 -0.50 0.94
C GLU A 73 9.13 -0.53 1.06
N ARG A 74 9.80 0.62 0.96
CA ARG A 74 11.25 0.72 1.20
C ARG A 74 11.62 0.48 2.66
N ASP A 75 10.83 0.96 3.61
CA ASP A 75 11.07 0.73 5.04
C ASP A 75 10.83 -0.74 5.44
N ILE A 76 9.81 -1.36 4.84
CA ILE A 76 9.37 -2.73 5.10
C ILE A 76 10.29 -3.76 4.43
N TYR A 77 10.62 -3.56 3.16
CA TYR A 77 11.34 -4.54 2.34
C TYR A 77 12.80 -4.14 2.05
N GLY A 78 13.16 -2.88 2.28
CA GLY A 78 14.47 -2.33 1.94
C GLY A 78 15.51 -2.45 3.06
N SER A 79 15.89 -3.67 3.46
CA SER A 79 17.16 -3.87 4.17
C SER A 79 18.24 -4.32 3.19
N GLY A 80 19.03 -3.38 2.68
CA GLY A 80 20.17 -3.69 1.80
C GLY A 80 21.22 -2.60 1.61
N ILE A 81 20.90 -1.31 1.81
CA ILE A 81 21.93 -0.26 1.81
C ILE A 81 21.64 0.66 3.01
N LYS A 82 22.44 0.50 4.08
CA LYS A 82 22.64 1.60 5.03
C LYS A 82 23.06 2.80 4.18
N SER A 83 22.24 3.85 4.10
CA SER A 83 22.69 5.12 3.51
C SER A 83 23.99 5.52 4.21
N PRO A 84 25.14 5.60 3.50
CA PRO A 84 26.33 6.13 4.11
C PRO A 84 26.15 7.65 4.19
N GLY A 85 26.21 8.20 5.40
CA GLY A 85 26.45 9.62 5.61
C GLY A 85 25.21 10.50 5.63
N ARG A 86 24.61 10.62 6.83
CA ARG A 86 24.18 11.93 7.32
C ARG A 86 25.29 12.40 8.28
N ARG A 87 26.29 13.08 7.72
CA ARG A 87 27.24 13.94 8.44
C ARG A 87 27.17 15.30 7.78
#